data_AF-A0A1G2Y7V0-F1
#
_entry.id   AF-A0A1G2Y7V0-F1
#
_cell.length_a   1.000
_cell.length_b   1.000
_cell.length_c   1.000
_cell.angle_alpha   90.00
_cell.angle_beta   90.00
_cell.angle_gamma   90.00
#
_symmetry.space_group_name_H-M   'P 1'
#
loop_
_entity.id
_entity.type
_entity.pdbx_description
1 polymer ?
#
loop_
_entity_poly.entity_id
_entity_poly.type
_entity_poly.pdbx_seq_one_letter_code
_entity_poly.pdbx_strand_id
1 'polypeptide(L)'
;MVFGVSIKHWYVYLLVSVIILFGIGIFPCEAQQAANRQSEMGEIKLEGKNIQRLVLQSKGDSQETFKQPGESINLPPGEYKLYEVRLQGGYICHAWIDPNTPSVTVTPQTPAVLKIGAPLKQSVEVERQGRVLTLNYKLLGAGGENYSFERRDKPPIFTVYKADKEIASGNFEFG
;
A
#
# COMPACT_ATOMS: atom_id res chain seq x y z
N MET A 1 2.34 73.84 64.07
CA MET A 1 3.06 72.83 63.27
C MET A 1 2.24 71.54 63.36
N VAL A 2 1.77 71.08 62.21
CA VAL A 2 0.78 70.01 62.01
C VAL A 2 1.35 68.66 62.40
N PHE A 3 0.58 67.79 63.05
CA PHE A 3 0.37 66.38 62.64
C PHE A 3 -0.90 65.82 63.29
N GLY A 4 -1.86 65.43 62.45
CA GLY A 4 -2.92 64.45 62.76
C GLY A 4 -2.31 63.04 62.93
N VAL A 5 -3.05 61.97 63.23
CA VAL A 5 -4.34 61.55 62.65
C VAL A 5 -5.06 60.58 63.60
N SER A 6 -6.38 60.70 63.58
CA SER A 6 -7.46 59.94 64.24
C SER A 6 -7.58 58.47 63.75
N ILE A 7 -7.81 57.47 64.64
CA ILE A 7 -9.10 56.77 64.90
C ILE A 7 -9.60 55.91 63.70
N LYS A 8 -10.03 54.64 63.76
CA LYS A 8 -10.34 53.62 64.79
C LYS A 8 -10.69 52.27 64.08
N HIS A 9 -10.43 51.14 64.76
CA HIS A 9 -11.32 49.96 65.03
C HIS A 9 -11.80 49.08 63.86
N TRP A 10 -11.36 47.80 63.82
CA TRP A 10 -12.07 46.59 64.29
C TRP A 10 -13.26 46.17 63.41
N TYR A 11 -13.22 44.99 62.79
CA TYR A 11 -14.32 44.00 62.86
C TYR A 11 -13.87 42.60 62.38
N VAL A 12 -14.21 41.64 63.23
CA VAL A 12 -14.17 40.18 63.18
C VAL A 12 -15.05 39.63 62.04
N TYR A 13 -14.69 38.53 61.37
CA TYR A 13 -15.48 37.26 61.31
C TYR A 13 -14.97 36.23 60.28
N LEU A 14 -14.75 35.07 60.85
CA LEU A 14 -14.59 33.69 60.37
C LEU A 14 -15.72 33.26 59.41
N LEU A 15 -15.40 32.56 58.29
CA LEU A 15 -16.35 31.67 57.61
C LEU A 15 -15.63 30.57 56.78
N VAL A 16 -16.24 29.40 56.84
CA VAL A 16 -15.82 28.05 56.42
C VAL A 16 -16.29 27.74 54.99
N SER A 17 -15.51 27.01 54.18
CA SER A 17 -15.97 26.15 53.05
C SER A 17 -14.77 25.33 52.53
N VAL A 18 -14.64 23.99 52.56
CA VAL A 18 -15.47 22.80 52.23
C VAL A 18 -15.49 22.45 50.71
N ILE A 19 -14.66 21.44 50.36
CA ILE A 19 -14.80 20.39 49.31
C ILE A 19 -14.64 20.89 47.84
N ILE A 20 -13.80 20.31 46.96
CA ILE A 20 -14.09 19.11 46.14
C ILE A 20 -12.79 18.52 45.56
N LEU A 21 -12.65 17.21 45.73
CA LEU A 21 -11.78 16.30 44.96
C LEU A 21 -12.01 16.46 43.45
N PHE A 22 -11.03 16.95 42.70
CA PHE A 22 -10.90 16.63 41.28
C PHE A 22 -9.67 15.74 41.11
N GLY A 23 -9.92 14.44 41.04
CA GLY A 23 -8.96 13.50 40.48
C GLY A 23 -8.65 13.94 39.06
N ILE A 24 -7.44 14.44 38.85
CA ILE A 24 -6.88 14.63 37.52
C ILE A 24 -6.64 13.22 36.98
N GLY A 25 -7.66 12.67 36.34
CA GLY A 25 -7.51 11.54 35.44
C GLY A 25 -6.61 12.01 34.30
N ILE A 26 -5.31 11.80 34.44
CA ILE A 26 -4.38 11.81 33.31
C ILE A 26 -4.81 10.63 32.46
N PHE A 27 -5.67 10.86 31.47
CA PHE A 27 -5.83 9.91 30.37
C PHE A 27 -4.47 9.86 29.65
N PRO A 28 -3.72 8.76 29.70
CA PRO A 28 -2.53 8.64 28.88
C PRO A 28 -2.99 8.47 27.42
N CYS A 29 -3.11 9.61 26.75
CA CYS A 29 -2.47 9.88 25.48
C CYS A 29 -2.64 8.79 24.40
N GLU A 30 -3.77 8.82 23.71
CA GLU A 30 -3.88 8.26 22.34
C GLU A 30 -2.79 8.81 21.41
N ALA A 31 -2.35 10.05 21.63
CA ALA A 31 -1.26 10.67 20.87
C ALA A 31 0.11 10.01 21.11
N GLN A 32 0.39 9.46 22.31
CA GLN A 32 1.65 8.76 22.58
C GLN A 32 1.65 7.37 21.92
N GLN A 33 0.49 6.71 21.86
CA GLN A 33 0.36 5.42 21.20
C GLN A 33 0.45 5.54 19.68
N ALA A 34 -0.11 6.59 19.09
CA ALA A 34 0.06 6.87 17.66
C ALA A 34 1.52 7.23 17.31
N ALA A 35 2.18 8.04 18.13
CA ALA A 35 3.59 8.39 17.94
C ALA A 35 4.53 7.20 18.10
N ASN A 36 4.25 6.29 19.06
CA ASN A 36 5.06 5.09 19.26
C ASN A 36 4.85 4.06 18.13
N ARG A 37 3.61 3.90 17.64
CA ARG A 37 3.33 3.04 16.48
C ARG A 37 4.03 3.53 15.21
N GLN A 38 4.09 4.85 15.00
CA GLN A 38 4.79 5.46 13.86
C GLN A 38 6.31 5.16 13.90
N SER A 39 6.89 5.03 15.09
CA SER A 39 8.32 4.74 15.28
C SER A 39 8.70 3.28 15.00
N GLU A 40 7.73 2.38 14.85
CA GLU A 40 7.95 0.97 14.53
C GLU A 40 7.62 0.62 13.07
N MET A 41 7.10 1.57 12.29
CA MET A 41 6.78 1.33 10.87
C MET A 41 8.05 1.18 10.04
N GLY A 42 8.06 0.22 9.12
CA GLY A 42 9.07 0.13 8.07
C GLY A 42 8.58 0.76 6.76
N GLU A 43 9.53 1.34 6.03
CA GLU A 43 9.28 1.90 4.69
C GLU A 43 9.40 0.79 3.63
N ILE A 44 8.48 0.80 2.66
CA ILE A 44 8.62 0.09 1.39
C ILE A 44 8.66 1.12 0.27
N LYS A 45 9.74 1.09 -0.51
CA LYS A 45 9.88 1.83 -1.76
C LYS A 45 9.25 1.03 -2.89
N LEU A 46 8.35 1.67 -3.62
CA LEU A 46 7.66 1.10 -4.78
C LEU A 46 8.46 1.45 -6.03
N GLU A 47 8.99 0.41 -6.67
CA GLU A 47 9.72 0.54 -7.94
C GLU A 47 8.81 0.15 -9.10
N GLY A 48 8.24 1.16 -9.73
CA GLY A 48 7.36 1.07 -10.89
C GLY A 48 6.32 2.18 -10.84
N LYS A 49 5.49 2.28 -11.88
CA LYS A 49 4.65 3.46 -12.10
C LYS A 49 3.18 3.13 -12.30
N ASN A 50 2.36 4.17 -12.26
CA ASN A 50 0.94 4.16 -12.62
C ASN A 50 0.07 3.27 -11.72
N ILE A 51 0.46 3.05 -10.47
CA ILE A 51 -0.32 2.25 -9.51
C ILE A 51 -1.53 3.06 -9.04
N GLN A 52 -2.74 2.57 -9.30
CA GLN A 52 -3.99 3.15 -8.80
C GLN A 52 -4.48 2.48 -7.52
N ARG A 53 -4.19 1.19 -7.37
CA ARG A 53 -4.54 0.41 -6.18
C ARG A 53 -3.47 -0.64 -5.94
N LEU A 54 -3.01 -0.73 -4.69
CA LEU A 54 -2.12 -1.78 -4.23
C LEU A 54 -2.76 -2.47 -3.03
N VAL A 55 -2.81 -3.79 -3.03
CA VAL A 55 -3.25 -4.60 -1.90
C VAL A 55 -2.13 -5.56 -1.54
N LEU A 56 -1.69 -5.49 -0.28
CA LEU A 56 -0.70 -6.37 0.30
C LEU A 56 -1.36 -7.24 1.37
N GLN A 57 -1.05 -8.53 1.37
CA GLN A 57 -1.55 -9.48 2.37
C GLN A 57 -0.42 -9.84 3.34
N SER A 58 -0.67 -9.62 4.62
CA SER A 58 0.23 -10.07 5.70
C SER A 58 0.14 -11.59 5.90
N LYS A 59 1.14 -12.19 6.55
CA LYS A 59 1.12 -13.62 6.92
C LYS A 59 -0.10 -14.06 7.75
N GLY A 60 -0.76 -13.13 8.45
CA GLY A 60 -1.98 -13.38 9.21
C GLY A 60 -3.27 -13.14 8.42
N ASP A 61 -3.19 -13.13 7.09
CA ASP A 61 -4.29 -12.90 6.14
C ASP A 61 -4.96 -11.51 6.19
N SER A 62 -4.48 -10.59 7.03
CA SER A 62 -4.91 -9.18 6.98
C SER A 62 -4.44 -8.51 5.69
N GLN A 63 -5.34 -7.76 5.05
CA GLN A 63 -5.07 -7.04 3.81
C GLN A 63 -4.93 -5.54 4.07
N GLU A 64 -3.82 -4.98 3.57
CA GLU A 64 -3.54 -3.55 3.58
C GLU A 64 -3.77 -2.98 2.19
N THR A 65 -4.67 -2.01 2.08
CA THR A 65 -5.07 -1.41 0.80
C THR A 65 -4.59 0.03 0.70
N PHE A 66 -3.87 0.33 -0.38
CA PHE A 66 -3.41 1.67 -0.72
C PHE A 66 -4.09 2.14 -1.99
N LYS A 67 -4.74 3.31 -1.94
CA LYS A 67 -5.31 3.98 -3.12
C LYS A 67 -4.31 5.02 -3.61
N GLN A 68 -3.93 4.93 -4.88
CA GLN A 68 -2.93 5.80 -5.53
C GLN A 68 -1.68 6.00 -4.65
N PRO A 69 -0.98 4.90 -4.28
CA PRO A 69 0.22 5.02 -3.48
C PRO A 69 1.25 5.90 -4.21
N GLY A 70 2.03 6.66 -3.43
CA GLY A 70 3.17 7.39 -3.94
C GLY A 70 4.36 6.46 -4.24
N GLU A 71 5.57 7.00 -4.16
CA GLU A 71 6.80 6.22 -4.36
C GLU A 71 7.18 5.34 -3.15
N SER A 72 6.60 5.62 -1.99
CA SER A 72 6.80 4.84 -0.76
C SER A 72 5.48 4.65 -0.01
N ILE A 73 5.41 3.55 0.73
CA ILE A 73 4.35 3.26 1.70
C ILE A 73 4.99 2.82 3.03
N ASN A 74 4.27 3.01 4.13
CA ASN A 74 4.70 2.57 5.46
C ASN A 74 3.81 1.45 5.95
N LEU A 75 4.40 0.39 6.48
CA LEU A 75 3.70 -0.76 7.05
C LEU A 75 4.35 -1.19 8.37
N PRO A 76 3.59 -1.85 9.27
CA PRO A 76 4.19 -2.51 10.42
C PRO A 76 5.25 -3.55 9.98
N PRO A 77 6.21 -3.89 10.86
CA PRO A 77 7.19 -4.93 10.55
C PRO A 77 6.49 -6.27 10.33
N GLY A 78 6.89 -6.98 9.27
CA GLY A 78 6.24 -8.23 8.91
C GLY A 78 6.56 -8.66 7.48
N GLU A 79 6.07 -9.85 7.13
CA GLU A 79 6.13 -10.36 5.77
C GLU A 79 4.81 -10.08 5.06
N TYR A 80 4.90 -9.46 3.88
CA TYR A 80 3.77 -9.10 3.05
C TYR A 80 3.93 -9.72 1.67
N LYS A 81 2.84 -10.28 1.16
CA LYS A 81 2.74 -10.79 -0.21
C LYS A 81 1.88 -9.84 -1.03
N LEU A 82 2.22 -9.70 -2.30
CA LEU A 82 1.34 -9.01 -3.23
C LEU A 82 0.01 -9.77 -3.34
N TYR A 83 -1.11 -9.07 -3.23
CA TYR A 83 -2.44 -9.68 -3.40
C TYR A 83 -3.11 -9.17 -4.66
N GLU A 84 -3.13 -7.85 -4.86
CA GLU A 84 -3.69 -7.21 -6.04
C GLU A 84 -2.90 -5.94 -6.38
N VAL A 85 -2.70 -5.68 -7.67
CA VAL A 85 -2.27 -4.37 -8.18
C VAL A 85 -3.20 -3.97 -9.31
N ARG A 86 -3.73 -2.75 -9.25
CA ARG A 86 -4.42 -2.12 -10.38
C ARG A 86 -3.62 -0.94 -10.87
N LEU A 87 -3.41 -0.89 -12.17
CA LEU A 87 -2.73 0.22 -12.83
C LEU A 87 -3.72 1.15 -13.53
N GLN A 88 -3.30 2.39 -13.69
CA GLN A 88 -3.96 3.31 -14.59
C GLN A 88 -4.04 2.70 -15.99
N GLY A 89 -5.20 2.87 -16.61
CA GLY A 89 -5.48 2.28 -17.91
C GLY A 89 -6.12 0.90 -17.82
N GLY A 90 -6.53 0.41 -16.64
CA GLY A 90 -7.40 -0.77 -16.52
C GLY A 90 -6.67 -2.11 -16.56
N TYR A 91 -5.39 -2.14 -16.16
CA TYR A 91 -4.62 -3.38 -16.03
C TYR A 91 -4.65 -3.85 -14.58
N ILE A 92 -4.86 -5.15 -14.39
CA ILE A 92 -4.97 -5.78 -13.07
C ILE A 92 -4.08 -7.00 -12.96
N CYS A 93 -3.35 -7.10 -11.86
CA CYS A 93 -2.63 -8.28 -11.43
C CYS A 93 -3.35 -8.86 -10.21
N HIS A 94 -3.77 -10.12 -10.31
CA HIS A 94 -4.28 -10.92 -9.20
C HIS A 94 -3.19 -11.90 -8.79
N ALA A 95 -2.35 -11.49 -7.85
CA ALA A 95 -1.15 -12.23 -7.51
C ALA A 95 -1.48 -13.56 -6.81
N TRP A 96 -2.60 -13.66 -6.08
CA TRP A 96 -3.04 -14.93 -5.46
C TRP A 96 -3.25 -16.11 -6.44
N ILE A 97 -3.30 -15.85 -7.75
CA ILE A 97 -3.37 -16.88 -8.81
C ILE A 97 -1.97 -17.35 -9.24
N ASP A 98 -0.93 -16.56 -8.99
CA ASP A 98 0.46 -16.80 -9.38
C ASP A 98 1.31 -17.34 -8.20
N PRO A 99 1.86 -18.56 -8.28
CA PRO A 99 2.73 -19.09 -7.23
C PRO A 99 4.02 -18.29 -7.05
N ASN A 100 4.43 -17.47 -8.03
CA ASN A 100 5.61 -16.61 -7.99
C ASN A 100 5.28 -15.17 -7.56
N THR A 101 4.18 -15.01 -6.81
CA THR A 101 3.77 -13.73 -6.21
C THR A 101 4.93 -13.02 -5.52
N PRO A 102 5.23 -11.75 -5.87
CA PRO A 102 6.22 -10.95 -5.17
C PRO A 102 5.89 -10.85 -3.67
N SER A 103 6.90 -11.05 -2.83
CA SER A 103 6.82 -10.81 -1.39
C SER A 103 7.90 -9.84 -0.93
N VAL A 104 7.64 -9.18 0.19
CA VAL A 104 8.53 -8.19 0.79
C VAL A 104 8.50 -8.30 2.30
N THR A 105 9.67 -8.22 2.92
CA THR A 105 9.82 -8.17 4.38
C THR A 105 10.04 -6.74 4.81
N VAL A 106 9.18 -6.24 5.70
CA VAL A 106 9.22 -4.90 6.24
C VAL A 106 9.96 -4.92 7.57
N THR A 107 10.94 -4.03 7.71
CA THR A 107 11.72 -3.82 8.94
C THR A 107 11.81 -2.33 9.25
N PRO A 108 11.86 -1.91 10.53
CA PRO A 108 12.00 -0.49 10.88
C PRO A 108 13.34 0.13 10.45
N GLN A 109 14.38 -0.69 10.26
CA GLN A 109 15.76 -0.19 10.10
C GLN A 109 16.14 0.09 8.66
N THR A 110 15.64 -0.71 7.72
CA THR A 110 16.03 -0.64 6.31
C THR A 110 14.80 -0.62 5.41
N PRO A 111 14.65 0.41 4.55
CA PRO A 111 13.60 0.43 3.55
C PRO A 111 13.69 -0.79 2.64
N ALA A 112 12.58 -1.50 2.52
CA ALA A 112 12.47 -2.60 1.57
C ALA A 112 12.10 -2.06 0.18
N VAL A 113 12.37 -2.84 -0.86
CA VAL A 113 12.02 -2.49 -2.24
C VAL A 113 11.01 -3.49 -2.76
N LEU A 114 9.90 -3.00 -3.30
CA LEU A 114 8.89 -3.79 -4.00
C LEU A 114 8.77 -3.31 -5.44
N LYS A 115 9.28 -4.12 -6.38
CA LYS A 115 9.19 -3.84 -7.81
C LYS A 115 7.83 -4.28 -8.31
N ILE A 116 6.97 -3.34 -8.70
CA ILE A 116 5.61 -3.60 -9.19
C ILE A 116 5.10 -2.43 -10.05
N GLY A 117 4.24 -2.72 -11.00
CA GLY A 117 3.57 -1.76 -11.85
C GLY A 117 4.25 -1.56 -13.20
N ALA A 118 3.99 -0.42 -13.82
CA ALA A 118 4.52 -0.08 -15.14
C ALA A 118 6.04 0.19 -15.09
N PRO A 119 6.78 0.03 -16.21
CA PRO A 119 6.30 -0.26 -17.57
C PRO A 119 5.82 -1.71 -17.73
N LEU A 120 4.84 -1.90 -18.61
CA LEU A 120 4.36 -3.23 -18.99
C LEU A 120 5.10 -3.71 -20.23
N LYS A 121 5.57 -4.96 -20.19
CA LYS A 121 6.26 -5.64 -21.28
C LYS A 121 5.39 -6.76 -21.84
N GLN A 122 5.11 -6.71 -23.14
CA GLN A 122 4.46 -7.80 -23.85
C GLN A 122 5.45 -8.96 -24.05
N SER A 123 5.00 -10.17 -23.77
CA SER A 123 5.78 -11.40 -23.95
C SER A 123 4.89 -12.50 -24.53
N VAL A 124 5.46 -13.34 -25.38
CA VAL A 124 4.80 -14.54 -25.90
C VAL A 124 5.71 -15.72 -25.62
N GLU A 125 5.24 -16.66 -24.81
CA GLU A 125 5.89 -17.95 -24.61
C GLU A 125 5.37 -18.91 -25.67
N VAL A 126 6.29 -19.50 -26.42
CA VAL A 126 5.97 -20.43 -27.51
C VAL A 126 6.43 -21.81 -27.12
N GLU A 127 5.48 -22.75 -27.07
CA GLU A 127 5.76 -24.15 -26.80
C GLU A 127 5.42 -24.99 -28.04
N ARG A 128 6.32 -25.88 -28.43
CA ARG A 128 6.09 -26.81 -29.54
C ARG A 128 5.56 -28.14 -29.01
N GLN A 129 4.34 -28.47 -29.41
CA GLN A 129 3.70 -29.75 -29.12
C GLN A 129 3.50 -30.51 -30.43
N GLY A 130 4.53 -31.27 -30.83
CA GLY A 130 4.57 -32.01 -32.09
C GLY A 130 4.47 -31.09 -33.31
N ARG A 131 3.28 -31.06 -33.94
CA ARG A 131 2.96 -30.23 -35.12
C ARG A 131 2.19 -28.95 -34.76
N VAL A 132 1.87 -28.75 -33.48
CA VAL A 132 1.16 -27.58 -32.96
C VAL A 132 2.16 -26.68 -32.24
N LEU A 133 1.99 -25.36 -32.39
CA LEU A 133 2.63 -24.36 -31.55
C LEU A 133 1.56 -23.78 -30.63
N THR A 134 1.80 -23.85 -29.32
CA THR A 134 0.99 -23.17 -28.31
C THR A 134 1.64 -21.83 -28.02
N LEU A 135 0.88 -20.75 -28.17
CA LEU A 135 1.35 -19.39 -27.91
C LEU A 135 0.64 -18.87 -26.67
N ASN A 136 1.39 -18.56 -25.62
CA ASN A 136 0.88 -18.02 -24.36
C ASN A 136 1.30 -16.56 -24.24
N TYR A 137 0.35 -15.64 -24.32
CA TYR A 137 0.60 -14.22 -24.12
C TYR A 137 0.68 -13.87 -22.62
N LYS A 138 1.69 -13.06 -22.26
CA LYS A 138 1.85 -12.49 -20.92
C LYS A 138 2.11 -11.00 -21.02
N LEU A 139 1.59 -10.25 -20.06
CA LEU A 139 1.83 -8.82 -19.93
C LEU A 139 2.51 -8.58 -18.58
N LEU A 140 3.84 -8.47 -18.60
CA LEU A 140 4.65 -8.47 -17.39
C LEU A 140 4.91 -7.05 -16.90
N GLY A 141 4.80 -6.81 -15.60
CA GLY A 141 5.20 -5.55 -14.97
C GLY A 141 6.69 -5.44 -14.67
N ALA A 142 7.06 -4.36 -13.98
CA ALA A 142 8.43 -4.05 -13.58
C ALA A 142 9.04 -5.09 -12.62
N GLY A 143 8.20 -5.79 -11.85
CA GLY A 143 8.60 -6.90 -10.97
C GLY A 143 8.48 -8.28 -11.60
N GLY A 144 8.02 -8.38 -12.84
CA GLY A 144 7.72 -9.65 -13.51
C GLY A 144 6.32 -10.21 -13.21
N GLU A 145 5.51 -9.50 -12.44
CA GLU A 145 4.13 -9.86 -12.17
C GLU A 145 3.26 -9.79 -13.43
N ASN A 146 2.31 -10.73 -13.59
CA ASN A 146 1.49 -10.83 -14.79
C ASN A 146 0.20 -10.00 -14.65
N TYR A 147 -0.05 -9.14 -15.63
CA TYR A 147 -1.26 -8.33 -15.75
C TYR A 147 -2.20 -8.90 -16.79
N SER A 148 -3.48 -8.69 -16.55
CA SER A 148 -4.53 -8.81 -17.55
C SER A 148 -5.22 -7.46 -17.73
N PHE A 149 -5.84 -7.25 -18.89
CA PHE A 149 -6.72 -6.11 -19.09
C PHE A 149 -8.09 -6.42 -18.50
N GLU A 150 -8.63 -5.53 -17.65
CA GLU A 150 -9.88 -5.76 -16.92
C GLU A 150 -11.06 -5.98 -17.88
N ARG A 151 -11.05 -5.29 -19.03
CA ARG A 151 -12.04 -5.52 -20.08
C ARG A 151 -11.59 -6.64 -21.02
N ARG A 152 -12.45 -7.64 -21.20
CA ARG A 152 -12.20 -8.79 -22.09
C ARG A 152 -12.72 -8.60 -23.53
N ASP A 153 -13.21 -7.41 -23.86
CA ASP A 153 -13.78 -7.09 -25.18
C ASP A 153 -12.73 -6.79 -26.27
N LYS A 154 -11.46 -6.66 -25.87
CA LYS A 154 -10.34 -6.34 -26.77
C LYS A 154 -9.15 -7.27 -26.47
N PRO A 155 -9.20 -8.52 -26.94
CA PRO A 155 -8.10 -9.45 -26.75
C PRO A 155 -6.84 -8.95 -27.48
N PRO A 156 -5.64 -9.32 -26.98
CA PRO A 156 -4.41 -9.09 -27.71
C PRO A 156 -4.41 -9.83 -29.06
N ILE A 157 -3.86 -9.20 -30.10
CA ILE A 157 -3.75 -9.76 -31.44
C ILE A 157 -2.32 -10.27 -31.70
N PHE A 158 -2.20 -11.27 -32.56
CA PHE A 158 -0.90 -11.73 -33.06
C PHE A 158 -0.92 -11.95 -34.57
N THR A 159 0.27 -11.82 -35.16
CA THR A 159 0.53 -12.20 -36.55
C THR A 159 1.83 -12.99 -36.59
N VAL A 160 1.81 -14.14 -37.26
CA VAL A 160 2.96 -15.03 -37.44
C VAL A 160 3.49 -14.88 -38.85
N TYR A 161 4.79 -14.63 -38.94
CA TYR A 161 5.50 -14.51 -40.20
C TYR A 161 6.49 -15.64 -40.39
N LYS A 162 6.68 -16.08 -41.63
CA LYS A 162 7.79 -16.92 -42.06
C LYS A 162 8.61 -16.12 -43.07
N ALA A 163 9.81 -15.72 -42.67
CA ALA A 163 10.53 -14.62 -43.33
C ALA A 163 9.58 -13.40 -43.42
N ASP A 164 9.37 -12.85 -44.61
CA ASP A 164 8.51 -11.68 -44.81
C ASP A 164 7.05 -12.01 -45.17
N LYS A 165 6.69 -13.31 -45.17
CA LYS A 165 5.33 -13.75 -45.52
C LYS A 165 4.53 -14.05 -44.26
N GLU A 166 3.39 -13.38 -44.11
CA GLU A 166 2.37 -13.74 -43.12
C GLU A 166 1.85 -15.16 -43.40
N ILE A 167 1.85 -16.01 -42.38
CA ILE A 167 1.36 -17.40 -42.45
C ILE A 167 0.16 -17.66 -41.54
N ALA A 168 -0.09 -16.81 -40.55
CA ALA A 168 -1.25 -16.88 -39.67
C ALA A 168 -1.45 -15.55 -38.91
N SER A 169 -2.68 -15.28 -38.50
CA SER A 169 -3.03 -14.18 -37.60
C SER A 169 -4.19 -14.59 -36.71
N GLY A 170 -4.33 -13.99 -35.54
CA GLY A 170 -5.45 -14.27 -34.65
C GLY A 170 -5.49 -13.40 -33.41
N ASN A 171 -6.42 -13.74 -32.52
CA ASN A 171 -6.52 -13.16 -31.18
C ASN A 171 -6.04 -14.19 -30.16
N PHE A 172 -5.40 -13.73 -29.09
CA PHE A 172 -5.22 -14.54 -27.89
C PHE A 172 -6.56 -14.68 -27.17
N GLU A 173 -6.81 -15.88 -26.66
CA GLU A 173 -7.94 -16.14 -25.79
C GLU A 173 -7.60 -15.72 -24.36
N PHE A 174 -8.60 -15.25 -23.62
CA PHE A 174 -8.44 -15.03 -22.18
C PHE A 174 -8.54 -16.39 -21.47
N GLY A 175 -7.55 -16.68 -20.61
CA GLY A 175 -7.62 -17.79 -19.66
C GLY A 175 -8.75 -17.63 -18.64
#